data_AF-A0A8R7QY78-F1
#
_entry.id   AF-A0A8R7QY78-F1
#
_cell.length_a   1.000
_cell.length_b   1.000
_cell.length_c   1.000
_cell.angle_alpha   90.00
_cell.angle_beta   90.00
_cell.angle_gamma   90.00
#
_symmetry.space_group_name_H-M   'P 1'
#
loop_
_entity.id
_entity.type
_entity.pdbx_description
1 polymer ?
#
loop_
_entity_poly.entity_id
_entity_poly.type
_entity_poly.pdbx_seq_one_letter_code
_entity_poly.pdbx_strand_id
1 'polypeptide(L)' 'MATHFTLNTGARIPSVGLGTYKSDPGVVAGAVTAAIKAGYRHIDCAPLYKNEKEVMLVLIYPAISVFKSQSHPVTFWSA' A
#
# COMPACT_ATOMS: atom_id res chain seq x y z
N MET A 1 8.68 -10.22 15.96
CA MET A 1 7.59 -10.59 15.02
C MET A 1 8.20 -10.88 13.66
N ALA A 2 7.66 -11.83 12.89
CA ALA A 2 8.08 -12.05 11.51
C ALA A 2 7.75 -10.80 10.67
N THR A 3 8.63 -10.42 9.74
CA THR A 3 8.46 -9.22 8.88
C THR A 3 7.62 -9.52 7.63
N HIS A 4 7.45 -10.80 7.30
CA HIS A 4 6.71 -11.28 6.14
C HIS A 4 6.33 -12.76 6.34
N PHE A 5 5.38 -13.23 5.55
CA PHE A 5 4.97 -14.63 5.43
C PHE A 5 5.18 -15.11 3.99
N THR A 6 5.49 -16.39 3.81
CA THR A 6 5.62 -16.99 2.47
C THR A 6 4.29 -17.61 2.08
N LEU A 7 3.74 -17.20 0.94
CA LEU A 7 2.52 -17.76 0.35
C LEU A 7 2.81 -19.12 -0.31
N ASN A 8 1.75 -19.89 -0.60
CA ASN A 8 1.88 -21.16 -1.32
C ASN A 8 2.53 -21.02 -2.72
N THR A 9 2.51 -19.82 -3.30
CA THR A 9 3.16 -19.45 -4.56
C THR A 9 4.66 -19.18 -4.42
N GLY A 10 5.21 -19.21 -3.19
CA GLY A 10 6.58 -18.79 -2.90
C GLY A 10 6.77 -17.27 -2.78
N ALA A 11 5.75 -16.46 -3.10
CA ALA A 11 5.78 -15.02 -2.89
C ALA A 11 5.84 -14.67 -1.40
N ARG A 12 6.51 -13.55 -1.05
CA ARG A 12 6.58 -13.05 0.33
C ARG A 12 5.59 -11.90 0.51
N ILE A 13 4.63 -12.06 1.43
CA ILE A 13 3.68 -11.01 1.81
C ILE A 13 4.15 -10.35 3.11
N PRO A 14 4.26 -9.00 3.19
CA PRO A 14 4.59 -8.32 4.44
C PRO A 14 3.61 -8.68 5.56
N SER A 15 4.10 -8.83 6.78
CA SER A 15 3.27 -9.22 7.93
C SER A 15 2.35 -8.09 8.43
N VAL A 16 2.60 -6.86 7.97
CA VAL A 16 1.82 -5.66 8.28
C VAL A 16 1.43 -4.98 6.97
N GLY A 17 0.14 -4.67 6.82
CA GLY A 17 -0.40 -3.92 5.69
C GLY A 17 -1.34 -2.80 6.11
N LEU A 18 -1.60 -1.87 5.20
CA LEU A 18 -2.57 -0.78 5.37
C LEU A 18 -3.88 -1.15 4.68
N GLY A 19 -4.95 -1.31 5.46
CA GLY A 19 -6.31 -1.42 4.94
C GLY A 19 -6.89 -0.06 4.58
N THR A 20 -7.57 0.02 3.44
CA THR A 20 -8.17 1.27 2.93
C THR A 20 -9.69 1.31 3.04
N TYR A 21 -10.32 0.24 3.56
CA TYR A 21 -11.77 0.18 3.76
C TYR A 21 -12.28 1.33 4.64
N LYS A 22 -13.41 1.93 4.24
CA LYS A 22 -14.07 3.08 4.92
C LYS A 22 -13.20 4.33 5.10
N SER A 23 -12.11 4.47 4.33
CA SER A 23 -11.41 5.76 4.26
C SER A 23 -12.33 6.81 3.63
N ASP A 24 -12.41 7.99 4.24
CA ASP A 24 -13.17 9.10 3.67
C ASP A 24 -12.60 9.49 2.30
N PRO A 25 -13.45 9.94 1.36
CA PRO A 25 -13.01 10.43 0.06
C PRO A 25 -11.95 11.54 0.20
N GLY A 26 -10.85 11.46 -0.54
CA GLY A 26 -9.75 12.42 -0.48
C GLY A 26 -8.75 12.22 0.66
N VAL A 27 -9.03 11.33 1.63
CA VAL A 27 -8.12 11.08 2.77
C VAL A 27 -7.19 9.90 2.52
N VAL A 28 -7.64 8.91 1.74
CA VAL A 28 -6.88 7.66 1.52
C VAL A 28 -5.51 7.93 0.89
N ALA A 29 -5.40 8.93 0.01
CA ALA A 29 -4.12 9.28 -0.60
C ALA A 29 -3.07 9.73 0.43
N GLY A 30 -3.49 10.53 1.42
CA GLY A 30 -2.64 10.95 2.52
C GLY A 30 -2.22 9.79 3.42
N ALA A 31 -3.17 8.90 3.76
CA ALA A 31 -2.92 7.71 4.56
C ALA A 31 -1.92 6.76 3.89
N VAL A 32 -2.10 6.47 2.60
CA VAL A 32 -1.17 5.63 1.82
C VAL A 32 0.21 6.28 1.73
N THR A 33 0.29 7.59 1.49
CA THR A 33 1.56 8.33 1.46
C THR A 33 2.30 8.25 2.79
N ALA A 34 1.59 8.43 3.91
CA ALA A 34 2.16 8.33 5.25
C ALA A 34 2.63 6.90 5.54
N ALA A 35 1.85 5.88 5.17
CA ALA A 35 2.21 4.49 5.36
C ALA A 35 3.48 4.11 4.58
N ILE A 36 3.60 4.52 3.31
CA ILE A 36 4.80 4.25 2.50
C ILE A 36 6.03 4.90 3.13
N LYS A 37 5.91 6.15 3.63
CA LYS A 37 6.97 6.86 4.37
C LYS A 37 7.35 6.14 5.67
N ALA A 38 6.37 5.57 6.37
CA ALA A 38 6.58 4.77 7.56
C ALA A 38 7.15 3.36 7.28
N GLY A 39 7.32 2.97 6.02
CA GLY A 39 7.91 1.69 5.62
C GLY A 39 6.89 0.58 5.31
N TYR A 40 5.60 0.88 5.24
CA TYR A 40 4.59 -0.09 4.81
C TYR A 40 4.83 -0.49 3.36
N ARG A 41 4.73 -1.80 3.10
CA ARG A 41 4.92 -2.37 1.76
C ARG A 41 3.76 -3.23 1.29
N HIS A 42 2.68 -3.29 2.05
CA HIS A 42 1.47 -4.00 1.69
C HIS A 42 0.27 -3.07 1.85
N ILE A 43 -0.43 -2.81 0.75
CA ILE A 43 -1.64 -1.99 0.72
C ILE A 43 -2.82 -2.88 0.33
N ASP A 44 -3.85 -2.89 1.15
CA ASP A 44 -5.10 -3.63 0.96
C ASP A 44 -6.21 -2.69 0.47
N CYS A 45 -6.78 -3.04 -0.68
CA CYS A 45 -7.82 -2.29 -1.38
C CYS A 45 -8.89 -3.24 -1.91
N ALA A 46 -10.01 -2.69 -2.40
CA ALA A 46 -11.01 -3.45 -3.14
C ALA A 46 -11.83 -2.51 -4.03
N PRO A 47 -12.38 -2.98 -5.16
CA PRO A 47 -13.22 -2.17 -6.05
C PRO A 47 -14.47 -1.63 -5.35
N LEU A 48 -15.00 -2.39 -4.39
CA LEU A 48 -16.18 -2.01 -3.61
C LEU A 48 -15.95 -0.77 -2.74
N TYR A 49 -14.70 -0.46 -2.39
CA TYR A 49 -14.36 0.71 -1.56
C TYR A 49 -14.44 2.01 -2.36
N LYS A 50 -14.48 1.92 -3.70
CA LYS A 50 -14.58 3.05 -4.64
C LYS A 50 -13.48 4.11 -4.46
N ASN A 51 -12.34 3.74 -3.88
CA ASN A 51 -11.22 4.62 -3.56
C ASN A 51 -9.90 4.17 -4.23
N GLU A 52 -9.91 3.11 -5.04
CA GLU A 52 -8.73 2.57 -5.74
C GLU A 52 -8.04 3.60 -6.64
N LYS A 53 -8.80 4.53 -7.24
CA LYS A 53 -8.23 5.60 -8.08
C LYS A 53 -7.26 6.49 -7.29
N GLU A 54 -7.61 6.83 -6.06
CA GLU A 54 -6.76 7.65 -5.19
C GLU A 54 -5.52 6.87 -4.73
N VAL A 55 -5.69 5.59 -4.40
CA VAL A 55 -4.57 4.71 -4.03
C VAL A 55 -3.61 4.54 -5.21
N MET A 56 -4.14 4.26 -6.40
CA MET A 56 -3.37 4.11 -7.63
C MET A 56 -2.61 5.39 -7.98
N LEU A 57 -3.22 6.57 -7.79
CA LEU A 57 -2.54 7.84 -8.04
C LEU A 57 -1.27 7.96 -7.18
N VAL A 58 -1.34 7.58 -5.89
CA VAL A 58 -0.18 7.62 -4.98
C VAL A 58 0.89 6.59 -5.34
N LEU A 59 0.49 5.42 -5.85
CA LEU A 59 1.43 4.36 -6.24
C LEU A 59 2.10 4.61 -7.60
N ILE A 60 1.41 5.25 -8.54
CA ILE A 60 1.89 5.47 -9.92
C ILE A 60 2.55 6.84 -10.10
N TYR A 61 2.06 7.89 -9.43
CA TYR A 61 2.68 9.21 -9.51
C TYR A 61 3.67 9.38 -8.38
N PRO A 62 4.99 9.26 -8.64
CA PRO A 62 6.02 9.61 -7.66
C PRO A 62 6.13 11.15 -7.57
N ALA A 63 5.04 11.84 -7.26
CA ALA A 63 5.13 13.19 -6.77
C ALA A 63 5.58 13.10 -5.30
N ILE A 64 6.76 13.66 -5.00
CA ILE A 64 7.36 13.79 -3.67
C ILE A 64 8.23 12.58 -3.28
N SER A 65 9.51 12.63 -3.66
CA SER A 65 10.73 12.34 -2.87
C SER A 65 10.86 11.05 -2.02
N VAL A 66 9.86 10.19 -1.90
CA VAL A 66 9.82 9.04 -0.98
C VAL A 66 10.49 7.79 -1.57
N PHE A 67 10.53 7.68 -2.90
CA PHE A 67 11.05 6.48 -3.57
C PHE A 67 12.57 6.43 -3.70
N LYS A 68 13.28 7.56 -3.57
CA LYS A 68 14.75 7.60 -3.78
C LYS A 68 15.56 6.85 -2.70
N SER A 69 14.93 6.41 -1.60
CA SER A 69 15.64 5.80 -0.45
C SER A 69 15.28 4.34 -0.17
N GLN A 70 14.27 3.73 -0.83
CA GLN A 70 13.79 2.41 -0.41
C GLN A 70 13.82 1.39 -1.56
N SER A 71 14.54 0.29 -1.31
CA SER A 71 14.94 -0.72 -2.31
C SER A 71 13.89 -1.81 -2.62
N HIS A 72 12.71 -1.78 -1.99
CA HIS A 72 11.72 -2.86 -2.09
C HIS A 72 10.38 -2.38 -2.67
N PRO A 73 9.80 -3.10 -3.65
CA PRO A 73 8.52 -2.76 -4.27
C PRO A 73 7.36 -2.88 -3.28
N VAL A 74 6.33 -2.03 -3.45
CA VAL A 74 5.07 -2.10 -2.68
C VAL A 74 4.18 -3.17 -3.31
N THR A 75 3.66 -4.10 -2.51
CA THR A 75 2.66 -5.06 -2.93
C THR A 75 1.26 -4.47 -2.79
N PHE A 76 0.49 -4.52 -3.88
CA PHE A 76 -0.91 -4.13 -3.92
C PHE A 76 -1.77 -5.39 -3.87
N TRP A 77 -2.67 -5.47 -2.89
CA TRP A 77 -3.64 -6.54 -2.77
C TRP A 77 -5.03 -5.96 -2.94
N SER A 78 -5.78 -6.51 -3.89
CA SER A 78 -7.21 -6.26 -4.03
C SER A 78 -7.97 -7.48 -3.54
N ALA A 79 -8.86 -7.29 -2.57
CA ALA A 79 -9.90 -8.27 -2.23
C ALA A 79 -10.99 -8.33 -3.30
#